data_AF-A0A9E5IUT4-F1
#
_entry.id   AF-A0A9E5IUT4-F1
#
_cell.length_a   1.000
_cell.length_b   1.000
_cell.length_c   1.000
_cell.angle_alpha   90.00
_cell.angle_beta   90.00
_cell.angle_gamma   90.00
#
_symmetry.space_group_name_H-M   'P 1'
#
loop_
_entity.id
_entity.type
_entity.pdbx_description
1 polymer ?
#
loop_
_entity_poly.entity_id
_entity_poly.type
_entity_poly.pdbx_seq_one_letter_code
_entity_poly.pdbx_strand_id
1 'polypeptide(L)'
;AAWLQSCSRSAVAASPLCQSIKRLEGQSVAQQRAWLVQNFQPYRVESLQSTPQPANGLLTAYYEPVLEASRVAKPGFTVPLYSPPANLKSRSPWYTREEIGKLPAAQSALKGKELAFLADPIDAMILHIQGSGRLWVTQADGSRKQIRLAFAGTNDQPYQSIGRWLLDQNLTKDATWPGIKAWLAQNPKRTQELLAKNPRYVFFKEEALNPQDALLGPKGAQGVPLTAGRSIAVDGSLAHAAARARCAGG
;
A
#
# COMPACT_ATOMS: atom_id res chain seq x y z
N ALA A 1 3.59 6.92 -20.37
CA ALA A 1 2.76 7.12 -19.16
C ALA A 1 3.58 7.16 -17.86
N ALA A 2 4.11 6.03 -17.35
CA ALA A 2 4.76 6.01 -16.02
C ALA A 2 5.94 7.00 -15.85
N TRP A 3 6.83 7.11 -16.85
CA TRP A 3 7.90 8.10 -16.79
C TRP A 3 7.43 9.55 -16.88
N LEU A 4 6.30 9.82 -17.55
CA LEU A 4 5.69 11.16 -17.52
C LEU A 4 5.21 11.49 -16.11
N GLN A 5 4.66 10.51 -15.38
CA GLN A 5 4.32 10.68 -13.97
C GLN A 5 5.55 11.01 -13.11
N SER A 6 6.66 10.28 -13.30
CA SER A 6 7.93 10.61 -12.62
C SER A 6 8.44 12.02 -12.94
N CYS A 7 8.18 12.52 -14.14
CA CYS A 7 8.53 13.87 -14.58
C CYS A 7 7.56 14.98 -14.12
N SER A 8 6.45 14.64 -13.46
CA SER A 8 5.51 15.64 -12.93
C SER A 8 6.01 16.30 -11.64
N ARG A 9 7.02 15.73 -10.98
CA ARG A 9 7.63 16.30 -9.78
C ARG A 9 8.52 17.49 -10.13
N SER A 10 8.23 18.67 -9.59
CA SER A 10 8.87 19.95 -9.96
C SER A 10 10.40 19.92 -9.95
N ALA A 11 11.01 19.20 -9.00
CA ALA A 11 12.47 19.09 -8.88
C ALA A 11 13.15 18.37 -10.07
N VAL A 12 12.42 17.53 -10.81
CA VAL A 12 12.96 16.72 -11.92
C VAL A 12 12.34 17.10 -13.27
N ALA A 13 11.22 17.82 -13.25
CA ALA A 13 10.41 18.18 -14.41
C ALA A 13 11.17 18.98 -15.48
N ALA A 14 12.13 19.82 -15.07
CA ALA A 14 12.93 20.65 -15.98
C ALA A 14 14.15 19.92 -16.58
N SER A 15 14.42 18.68 -16.17
CA SER A 15 15.60 17.95 -16.66
C SER A 15 15.52 17.72 -18.18
N PRO A 16 16.67 17.76 -18.90
CA PRO A 16 16.70 17.44 -20.34
C PRO A 16 16.10 16.07 -20.65
N LEU A 17 16.24 15.14 -19.72
CA LEU A 17 15.67 13.81 -19.78
C LEU A 17 14.13 13.82 -19.72
N CYS A 18 13.53 14.65 -18.89
CA CYS A 18 12.07 14.78 -18.85
C CYS A 18 11.52 15.48 -20.11
N GLN A 19 12.27 16.40 -20.70
CA GLN A 19 11.89 17.00 -21.97
C GLN A 19 11.90 15.97 -23.12
N SER A 20 12.92 15.12 -23.18
CA SER A 20 12.97 14.05 -24.20
C SER A 20 11.90 12.98 -23.97
N ILE A 21 11.60 12.62 -22.71
CA ILE A 21 10.48 11.71 -22.39
C ILE A 21 9.14 12.28 -22.85
N LYS A 22 8.89 13.59 -22.70
CA LYS A 22 7.65 14.23 -23.19
C LYS A 22 7.48 14.08 -24.71
N ARG A 23 8.57 14.18 -25.49
CA ARG A 23 8.54 14.02 -26.95
C ARG A 23 8.22 12.59 -27.40
N LEU A 24 8.29 11.60 -26.51
CA LEU A 24 7.93 10.22 -26.80
C LEU A 24 6.42 9.96 -26.75
N GLU A 25 5.64 10.92 -26.24
CA GLU A 25 4.18 10.79 -26.21
C GLU A 25 3.62 10.67 -27.63
N GLY A 26 2.74 9.68 -27.85
CA GLY A 26 2.20 9.36 -29.17
C GLY A 26 3.15 8.63 -30.13
N GLN A 27 4.43 8.44 -29.78
CA GLN A 27 5.38 7.69 -30.61
C GLN A 27 5.13 6.18 -30.56
N SER A 28 5.58 5.45 -31.59
CA SER A 28 5.47 4.00 -31.65
C SER A 28 6.30 3.29 -30.56
N VAL A 29 5.90 2.08 -30.19
CA VAL A 29 6.65 1.25 -29.22
C VAL A 29 8.10 1.01 -29.68
N ALA A 30 8.33 0.86 -30.99
CA ALA A 30 9.67 0.70 -31.56
C ALA A 30 10.55 1.93 -31.32
N GLN A 31 10.01 3.14 -31.57
CA GLN A 31 10.73 4.40 -31.31
C GLN A 31 10.98 4.61 -29.82
N GLN A 32 9.99 4.34 -28.96
CA GLN A 32 10.16 4.42 -27.50
C GLN A 32 11.24 3.46 -27.00
N ARG A 33 11.29 2.23 -27.53
CA ARG A 33 12.33 1.25 -27.21
C ARG A 33 13.70 1.68 -27.70
N ALA A 34 13.81 2.15 -28.94
CA ALA A 34 15.08 2.63 -29.50
C ALA A 34 15.64 3.78 -28.65
N TRP A 35 14.79 4.75 -28.29
CA TRP A 35 15.16 5.84 -27.39
C TRP A 35 15.63 5.32 -26.03
N LEU A 36 14.94 4.35 -25.42
CA LEU A 36 15.34 3.76 -24.14
C LEU A 36 16.74 3.14 -24.22
N VAL A 37 17.02 2.35 -25.25
CA VAL A 37 18.32 1.69 -25.44
C VAL A 37 19.44 2.71 -25.70
N GLN A 38 19.14 3.81 -26.38
CA GLN A 38 20.12 4.88 -26.65
C GLN A 38 20.42 5.75 -25.43
N ASN A 39 19.45 5.93 -24.51
CA ASN A 39 19.56 6.89 -23.41
C ASN A 39 19.84 6.25 -22.05
N PHE A 40 19.85 4.92 -21.95
CA PHE A 40 20.08 4.20 -20.69
C PHE A 40 21.02 3.01 -20.84
N GLN A 41 21.91 2.88 -19.87
CA GLN A 41 22.73 1.68 -19.67
C GLN A 41 22.07 0.77 -18.64
N PRO A 42 21.67 -0.47 -18.98
CA PRO A 42 21.15 -1.41 -18.01
C PRO A 42 22.27 -1.95 -17.12
N TYR A 43 22.02 -2.01 -15.80
CA TYR A 43 22.87 -2.67 -14.83
C TYR A 43 22.11 -3.83 -14.19
N ARG A 44 22.78 -4.98 -14.03
CA ARG A 44 22.24 -6.10 -13.26
C ARG A 44 22.38 -5.80 -11.78
N VAL A 45 21.32 -6.05 -11.01
CA VAL A 45 21.33 -5.96 -9.55
C VAL A 45 21.60 -7.35 -8.98
N GLU A 46 22.58 -7.46 -8.09
CA GLU A 46 22.96 -8.72 -7.43
C GLU A 46 22.92 -8.55 -5.91
N SER A 47 22.71 -9.67 -5.20
CA SER A 47 22.80 -9.68 -3.74
C SER A 47 24.25 -9.53 -3.30
N LEU A 48 24.48 -8.76 -2.23
CA LEU A 48 25.79 -8.69 -1.58
C LEU A 48 26.14 -9.96 -0.79
N GLN A 49 25.16 -10.84 -0.56
CA GLN A 49 25.39 -12.12 0.09
C GLN A 49 26.00 -13.10 -0.93
N SER A 50 27.21 -13.58 -0.64
CA SER A 50 27.90 -14.59 -1.44
C SER A 50 27.17 -15.92 -1.34
N THR A 51 26.22 -16.15 -2.25
CA THR A 51 25.58 -17.45 -2.42
C THR A 51 26.01 -18.05 -3.76
N PRO A 52 26.27 -19.38 -3.84
CA PRO A 52 26.63 -20.04 -5.10
C PRO A 52 25.55 -19.98 -6.18
N GLN A 53 24.31 -19.65 -5.81
CA GLN A 53 23.17 -19.60 -6.70
C GLN A 53 23.03 -18.22 -7.37
N PRO A 54 22.48 -18.16 -8.60
CA PRO A 54 22.11 -16.90 -9.22
C PRO A 54 21.23 -16.07 -8.27
N ALA A 55 21.42 -14.75 -8.26
CA ALA A 55 20.58 -13.84 -7.50
C ALA A 55 19.13 -13.88 -8.02
N ASN A 56 18.33 -14.82 -7.51
CA ASN A 56 16.90 -14.88 -7.72
C ASN A 56 16.23 -13.89 -6.76
N GLY A 57 15.66 -12.82 -7.31
CA GLY A 57 14.88 -11.86 -6.54
C GLY A 57 13.44 -12.33 -6.33
N LEU A 58 12.85 -12.00 -5.19
CA LEU A 58 11.42 -12.20 -4.95
C LEU A 58 10.63 -11.02 -5.55
N LEU A 59 9.74 -11.31 -6.49
CA LEU A 59 8.78 -10.33 -7.02
C LEU A 59 7.39 -10.62 -6.45
N THR A 60 6.86 -9.70 -5.65
CA THR A 60 5.48 -9.71 -5.17
C THR A 60 4.66 -8.61 -5.84
N ALA A 61 3.34 -8.77 -5.89
CA ALA A 61 2.41 -7.77 -6.40
C ALA A 61 1.65 -7.07 -5.28
N TYR A 62 1.21 -5.84 -5.54
CA TYR A 62 0.31 -5.06 -4.69
C TYR A 62 -0.70 -4.32 -5.58
N TYR A 63 -1.82 -3.90 -5.00
CA TYR A 63 -2.92 -3.24 -5.71
C TYR A 63 -3.63 -2.21 -4.82
N GLU A 64 -4.47 -1.38 -5.42
CA GLU A 64 -5.34 -0.43 -4.68
C GLU A 64 -6.73 -1.07 -4.49
N PRO A 65 -7.09 -1.61 -3.31
CA PRO A 65 -8.40 -2.19 -3.06
C PRO A 65 -9.51 -1.15 -3.13
N VAL A 66 -10.69 -1.57 -3.58
CA VAL A 66 -11.92 -0.78 -3.54
C VAL A 66 -12.85 -1.40 -2.52
N LEU A 67 -13.24 -0.65 -1.49
CA LEU A 67 -13.98 -1.15 -0.33
C LEU A 67 -15.22 -0.29 -0.04
N GLU A 68 -16.19 -0.90 0.64
CA GLU A 68 -17.36 -0.20 1.18
C GLU A 68 -17.08 0.27 2.61
N ALA A 69 -17.54 1.48 2.95
CA ALA A 69 -17.33 2.05 4.26
C ALA A 69 -18.47 2.98 4.69
N SER A 70 -18.55 3.21 6.00
CA SER A 70 -19.44 4.20 6.61
C SER A 70 -18.62 5.35 7.19
N ARG A 71 -19.08 6.59 7.05
CA ARG A 71 -18.43 7.75 7.69
C ARG A 71 -18.52 7.67 9.21
N VAL A 72 -19.63 7.14 9.71
CA VAL A 72 -19.93 6.97 11.13
C VAL A 72 -20.06 5.48 11.47
N ALA A 73 -19.66 5.10 12.68
CA ALA A 73 -19.84 3.74 13.15
C ALA A 73 -21.33 3.38 13.17
N LYS A 74 -21.69 2.20 12.67
CA LYS A 74 -23.06 1.68 12.67
C LYS A 74 -23.06 0.15 12.69
N PRO A 75 -24.19 -0.52 12.97
CA PRO A 75 -24.27 -1.98 12.86
C PRO A 75 -23.75 -2.46 11.50
N GLY A 76 -22.80 -3.38 11.52
CA GLY A 76 -22.12 -3.89 10.32
C GLY A 76 -20.98 -3.04 9.76
N PHE A 77 -20.69 -1.84 10.31
CA PHE A 77 -19.52 -1.02 9.98
C PHE A 77 -18.89 -0.46 11.25
N THR A 78 -18.04 -1.27 11.89
CA THR A 78 -17.50 -0.98 13.22
C THR A 78 -15.98 -0.95 13.26
N VAL A 79 -15.29 -1.27 12.15
CA VAL A 79 -13.83 -1.35 12.10
C VAL A 79 -13.25 0.00 11.69
N PRO A 80 -12.68 0.79 12.61
CA PRO A 80 -12.20 2.12 12.29
C PRO A 80 -10.91 2.08 11.45
N LEU A 81 -10.78 3.04 10.55
CA LEU A 81 -9.55 3.41 9.87
C LEU A 81 -9.09 4.77 10.39
N TYR A 82 -7.85 4.87 10.84
CA TYR A 82 -7.39 6.05 11.55
C TYR A 82 -6.44 6.92 10.74
N SER A 83 -6.55 8.23 10.97
CA SER A 83 -5.47 9.18 10.72
C SER A 83 -4.38 9.10 11.80
N PRO A 84 -3.15 9.57 11.52
CA PRO A 84 -2.08 9.54 12.52
C PRO A 84 -2.48 10.27 13.81
N PRO A 85 -2.23 9.67 14.99
CA PRO A 85 -2.40 10.36 16.25
C PRO A 85 -1.33 11.45 16.41
N ALA A 86 -1.61 12.47 17.21
CA ALA A 86 -0.72 13.63 17.36
C ALA A 86 0.64 13.27 17.99
N ASN A 87 0.70 12.17 18.76
CA ASN A 87 1.90 11.68 19.41
C ASN A 87 2.66 10.62 18.58
N LEU A 88 2.28 10.38 17.32
CA LEU A 88 3.03 9.49 16.43
C LEU A 88 4.38 10.12 16.08
N LYS A 89 5.47 9.43 16.41
CA LYS A 89 6.84 9.85 16.09
C LYS A 89 7.40 8.99 14.96
N SER A 90 8.23 9.59 14.12
CA SER A 90 8.92 8.86 13.04
C SER A 90 10.06 8.02 13.61
N ARG A 91 10.22 6.78 13.12
CA ARG A 91 11.29 5.83 13.48
C ARG A 91 11.30 5.44 14.95
N SER A 92 10.14 5.44 15.59
CA SER A 92 9.98 5.06 17.00
C SER A 92 8.74 4.20 17.13
N PRO A 93 8.85 2.95 17.65
CA PRO A 93 7.70 2.10 17.85
C PRO A 93 6.62 2.80 18.67
N TRP A 94 5.39 2.72 18.18
CA TRP A 94 4.17 3.10 18.89
C TRP A 94 3.40 1.84 19.32
N TYR A 95 2.19 2.00 19.85
CA TYR A 95 1.36 0.86 20.26
C TYR A 95 1.19 -0.17 19.13
N THR A 96 1.31 -1.44 19.48
CA THR A 96 1.01 -2.57 18.60
C THR A 96 -0.48 -2.57 18.23
N ARG A 97 -0.82 -3.30 17.16
CA ARG A 97 -2.22 -3.49 16.75
C ARG A 97 -3.12 -4.01 17.88
N GLU A 98 -2.61 -4.92 18.71
CA GLU A 98 -3.36 -5.46 19.85
C GLU A 98 -3.57 -4.40 20.94
N GLU A 99 -2.51 -3.66 21.28
CA GLU A 99 -2.56 -2.59 22.28
C GLU A 99 -3.50 -1.45 21.86
N ILE A 100 -3.56 -1.10 20.57
CA ILE A 100 -4.51 -0.11 20.02
C ILE A 100 -5.96 -0.50 20.38
N GLY A 101 -6.29 -1.78 20.37
CA GLY A 101 -7.62 -2.28 20.71
C GLY A 101 -7.90 -2.38 22.22
N LYS A 102 -6.87 -2.40 23.07
CA LYS A 102 -7.00 -2.73 24.50
C LYS A 102 -6.62 -1.61 25.46
N LEU A 103 -5.61 -0.81 25.14
CA LEU A 103 -5.05 0.18 26.06
C LEU A 103 -5.83 1.50 25.97
N PRO A 104 -6.36 2.02 27.11
CA PRO A 104 -7.07 3.29 27.13
C PRO A 104 -6.26 4.47 26.59
N ALA A 105 -4.94 4.47 26.83
CA ALA A 105 -4.05 5.52 26.32
C ALA A 105 -3.96 5.54 24.77
N ALA A 106 -3.94 4.36 24.14
CA ALA A 106 -3.93 4.25 22.69
C ALA A 106 -5.28 4.67 22.08
N GLN A 107 -6.39 4.18 22.67
CA GLN A 107 -7.74 4.54 22.25
C GLN A 107 -8.02 6.04 22.42
N SER A 108 -7.56 6.65 23.53
CA SER A 108 -7.69 8.08 23.77
C SER A 108 -6.93 8.91 22.73
N ALA A 109 -5.72 8.48 22.34
CA ALA A 109 -4.93 9.16 21.31
C ALA A 109 -5.56 9.09 19.91
N LEU A 110 -6.43 8.10 19.65
CA LEU A 110 -7.11 7.88 18.37
C LEU A 110 -8.55 8.37 18.32
N LYS A 111 -9.12 8.77 19.47
CA LYS A 111 -10.48 9.28 19.53
C LYS A 111 -10.64 10.52 18.66
N GLY A 112 -11.59 10.50 17.72
CA GLY A 112 -11.82 11.59 16.77
C GLY A 112 -10.84 11.60 15.59
N LYS A 113 -10.02 10.55 15.44
CA LYS A 113 -9.11 10.35 14.29
C LYS A 113 -9.65 9.35 13.28
N GLU A 114 -10.86 8.83 13.49
CA GLU A 114 -11.55 7.92 12.58
C GLU A 114 -11.84 8.63 11.25
N LEU A 115 -11.37 8.04 10.16
CA LEU A 115 -11.63 8.51 8.79
C LEU A 115 -12.90 7.85 8.24
N ALA A 116 -13.02 6.53 8.43
CA ALA A 116 -14.18 5.75 8.04
C ALA A 116 -14.21 4.43 8.82
N PHE A 117 -15.33 3.73 8.75
CA PHE A 117 -15.53 2.43 9.37
C PHE A 117 -15.79 1.38 8.29
N LEU A 118 -15.03 0.29 8.29
CA LEU A 118 -15.25 -0.87 7.45
C LEU A 118 -16.11 -1.92 8.17
N ALA A 119 -16.67 -2.82 7.37
CA ALA A 119 -17.43 -3.96 7.87
C ALA A 119 -16.53 -5.09 8.37
N ASP A 120 -15.46 -5.39 7.62
CA ASP A 120 -14.61 -6.55 7.84
C ASP A 120 -13.21 -6.13 8.33
N PRO A 121 -12.73 -6.64 9.47
CA PRO A 121 -11.39 -6.33 9.95
C PRO A 121 -10.27 -6.89 9.07
N ILE A 122 -10.56 -7.91 8.23
CA ILE A 122 -9.61 -8.39 7.23
C ILE A 122 -9.49 -7.43 6.06
N ASP A 123 -10.56 -6.75 5.66
CA ASP A 123 -10.45 -5.67 4.66
C ASP A 123 -9.60 -4.51 5.19
N ALA A 124 -9.73 -4.18 6.48
CA ALA A 124 -8.84 -3.22 7.12
C ALA A 124 -7.38 -3.72 7.14
N MET A 125 -7.13 -5.00 7.43
CA MET A 125 -5.78 -5.59 7.38
C MET A 125 -5.20 -5.54 5.96
N ILE A 126 -5.98 -5.92 4.93
CA ILE A 126 -5.59 -5.82 3.53
C ILE A 126 -5.21 -4.38 3.20
N LEU A 127 -6.05 -3.42 3.56
CA LEU A 127 -5.80 -2.00 3.32
C LEU A 127 -4.50 -1.52 4.01
N HIS A 128 -4.25 -1.94 5.25
CA HIS A 128 -2.97 -1.64 5.94
C HIS A 128 -1.76 -2.22 5.20
N ILE A 129 -1.87 -3.43 4.66
CA ILE A 129 -0.77 -4.10 3.93
C ILE A 129 -0.53 -3.44 2.58
N GLN A 130 -1.59 -3.06 1.86
CA GLN A 130 -1.48 -2.36 0.57
C GLN A 130 -1.02 -0.90 0.74
N GLY A 131 -1.29 -0.29 1.89
CA GLY A 131 -0.89 1.08 2.23
C GLY A 131 -1.74 2.17 1.56
N SER A 132 -2.67 1.81 0.67
CA SER A 132 -3.64 2.72 0.07
C SER A 132 -4.85 1.95 -0.42
N GLY A 133 -5.98 2.65 -0.64
CA GLY A 133 -7.21 2.07 -1.17
C GLY A 133 -8.24 3.13 -1.50
N ARG A 134 -9.30 2.74 -2.22
CA ARG A 134 -10.46 3.58 -2.50
C ARG A 134 -11.66 3.10 -1.72
N LEU A 135 -12.39 4.02 -1.14
CA LEU A 135 -13.55 3.71 -0.32
C LEU A 135 -14.77 4.37 -0.92
N TRP A 136 -15.84 3.61 -1.10
CA TRP A 136 -17.18 4.17 -1.22
C TRP A 136 -17.71 4.41 0.18
N VAL A 137 -17.79 5.68 0.59
CA VAL A 137 -18.19 6.07 1.94
C VAL A 137 -19.61 6.58 1.94
N THR A 138 -20.49 5.87 2.64
CA THR A 138 -21.82 6.37 2.99
C THR A 138 -21.70 7.42 4.10
N GLN A 139 -22.14 8.64 3.82
CA GLN A 139 -22.18 9.75 4.77
C GLN A 139 -23.38 9.62 5.73
N ALA A 140 -23.43 10.47 6.75
CA ALA A 140 -24.51 10.48 7.74
C ALA A 140 -25.88 10.85 7.14
N ASP A 141 -25.90 11.65 6.06
CA ASP A 141 -27.10 12.01 5.31
C ASP A 141 -27.53 10.93 4.29
N GLY A 142 -26.83 9.79 4.23
CA GLY A 142 -27.08 8.70 3.29
C GLY A 142 -26.42 8.86 1.92
N SER A 143 -25.85 10.03 1.60
CA SER A 143 -25.11 10.23 0.35
C SER A 143 -23.88 9.33 0.28
N ARG A 144 -23.46 8.96 -0.94
CA ARG A 144 -22.25 8.15 -1.16
C ARG A 144 -21.21 8.97 -1.90
N LYS A 145 -19.97 8.92 -1.41
CA LYS A 145 -18.82 9.57 -2.05
C LYS A 145 -17.66 8.60 -2.11
N GLN A 146 -16.94 8.61 -3.23
CA GLN A 146 -15.67 7.90 -3.32
C GLN A 146 -14.53 8.78 -2.77
N ILE A 147 -13.69 8.17 -1.94
CA ILE A 147 -12.46 8.80 -1.43
C ILE A 147 -11.29 7.86 -1.67
N ARG A 148 -10.07 8.40 -1.63
CA ARG A 148 -8.84 7.62 -1.54
C ARG A 148 -8.28 7.72 -0.12
N LEU A 149 -7.89 6.60 0.45
CA LEU A 149 -7.01 6.58 1.62
C LEU A 149 -5.59 6.36 1.14
N ALA A 150 -4.72 7.32 1.46
CA ALA A 150 -3.29 7.25 1.19
C ALA A 150 -2.51 7.03 2.49
N PHE A 151 -1.38 6.33 2.43
CA PHE A 151 -0.48 6.14 3.56
C PHE A 151 -0.09 7.49 4.19
N ALA A 152 -0.17 7.59 5.52
CA ALA A 152 0.21 8.76 6.29
C ALA A 152 1.17 8.45 7.46
N GLY A 153 1.41 7.18 7.76
CA GLY A 153 2.34 6.77 8.80
C GLY A 153 2.16 5.31 9.20
N THR A 154 3.06 4.80 10.02
CA THR A 154 2.98 3.48 10.64
C THR A 154 3.42 3.58 12.08
N ASN A 155 3.04 2.62 12.91
CA ASN A 155 3.50 2.51 14.30
C ASN A 155 4.94 1.97 14.44
N ASP A 156 5.70 1.87 13.34
CA ASP A 156 7.07 1.36 13.28
C ASP A 156 7.29 -0.03 13.91
N GLN A 157 6.23 -0.82 14.05
CA GLN A 157 6.31 -2.23 14.46
C GLN A 157 6.62 -3.13 13.25
N PRO A 158 7.33 -4.26 13.45
CA PRO A 158 7.65 -5.18 12.36
C PRO A 158 6.38 -5.81 11.78
N TYR A 159 6.37 -6.02 10.47
CA TYR A 159 5.32 -6.81 9.84
C TYR A 159 5.50 -8.29 10.20
N GLN A 160 4.39 -8.95 10.52
CA GLN A 160 4.32 -10.40 10.65
C GLN A 160 3.14 -10.93 9.85
N SER A 161 3.34 -12.04 9.14
CA SER A 161 2.33 -12.60 8.24
C SER A 161 1.31 -13.45 9.00
N ILE A 162 0.05 -12.98 9.01
CA ILE A 162 -1.07 -13.74 9.58
C ILE A 162 -1.38 -15.02 8.79
N GLY A 163 -1.16 -14.99 7.46
CA GLY A 163 -1.30 -16.17 6.61
C GLY A 163 -0.25 -17.22 6.94
N ARG A 164 1.02 -16.80 7.14
CA ARG A 164 2.08 -17.72 7.54
C ARG A 164 1.80 -18.34 8.92
N TRP A 165 1.32 -17.54 9.87
CA TRP A 165 0.93 -18.02 11.19
C TRP A 165 -0.18 -19.09 11.13
N LEU A 166 -1.15 -18.96 10.22
CA LEU A 166 -2.19 -19.99 10.01
C LEU A 166 -1.59 -21.27 9.40
N LEU A 167 -0.69 -21.15 8.43
CA LEU A 167 -0.02 -22.30 7.79
C LEU A 167 0.88 -23.05 8.76
N ASP A 168 1.66 -22.34 9.58
CA ASP A 168 2.59 -22.94 10.55
C ASP A 168 1.88 -23.80 11.60
N GLN A 169 0.62 -23.49 11.91
CA GLN A 169 -0.21 -24.27 12.83
C GLN A 169 -1.11 -25.28 12.13
N ASN A 170 -1.00 -25.43 10.80
CA ASN A 170 -1.86 -26.29 9.99
C ASN A 170 -3.36 -25.98 10.16
N LEU A 171 -3.71 -24.71 10.40
CA LEU A 171 -5.09 -24.25 10.61
C LEU A 171 -5.84 -24.02 9.30
N THR A 172 -5.10 -23.75 8.22
CA THR A 172 -5.61 -23.68 6.85
C THR A 172 -4.54 -24.20 5.90
N LYS A 173 -4.96 -24.67 4.72
CA LYS A 173 -4.06 -24.90 3.57
C LYS A 173 -4.09 -23.74 2.57
N ASP A 174 -5.09 -22.87 2.68
CA ASP A 174 -5.30 -21.70 1.84
C ASP A 174 -5.08 -20.42 2.66
N ALA A 175 -3.91 -19.80 2.48
CA ALA A 175 -3.53 -18.54 3.11
C ALA A 175 -3.76 -17.32 2.20
N THR A 176 -4.58 -17.46 1.15
CA THR A 176 -5.07 -16.31 0.37
C THR A 176 -6.09 -15.50 1.18
N TRP A 177 -6.39 -14.26 0.76
CA TRP A 177 -7.40 -13.46 1.45
C TRP A 177 -8.78 -14.14 1.52
N PRO A 178 -9.31 -14.74 0.43
CA PRO A 178 -10.52 -15.55 0.51
C PRO A 178 -10.40 -16.71 1.50
N GLY A 179 -9.30 -17.46 1.49
CA GLY A 179 -9.06 -18.56 2.42
C GLY A 179 -9.03 -18.13 3.89
N ILE A 180 -8.35 -17.03 4.20
CA ILE A 180 -8.29 -16.46 5.55
C ILE A 180 -9.68 -16.02 6.02
N LYS A 181 -10.46 -15.35 5.16
CA LYS A 181 -11.85 -14.96 5.47
C LYS A 181 -12.74 -16.17 5.71
N ALA A 182 -12.63 -17.21 4.88
CA ALA A 182 -13.38 -18.46 5.04
C ALA A 182 -13.04 -19.16 6.36
N TRP A 183 -11.76 -19.20 6.73
CA TRP A 183 -11.32 -19.74 8.01
C TRP A 183 -11.90 -18.94 9.20
N LEU A 184 -11.88 -17.61 9.13
CA LEU A 184 -12.45 -16.76 10.18
C LEU A 184 -13.97 -16.87 10.32
N ALA A 185 -14.69 -17.06 9.21
CA ALA A 185 -16.13 -17.30 9.26
C ALA A 185 -16.49 -18.53 10.10
N GLN A 186 -15.62 -19.54 10.12
CA GLN A 186 -15.75 -20.74 10.95
C GLN A 186 -15.15 -20.55 12.36
N ASN A 187 -14.29 -19.55 12.55
CA ASN A 187 -13.55 -19.30 13.80
C ASN A 187 -13.68 -17.85 14.29
N PRO A 188 -14.90 -17.27 14.41
CA PRO A 188 -15.06 -15.83 14.64
C PRO A 188 -14.45 -15.36 15.96
N LYS A 189 -14.42 -16.22 16.99
CA LYS A 189 -13.81 -15.94 18.30
C LYS A 189 -12.29 -15.71 18.24
N ARG A 190 -11.62 -16.20 17.18
CA ARG A 190 -10.16 -16.08 17.00
C ARG A 190 -9.74 -14.88 16.15
N THR A 191 -10.69 -14.02 15.76
CA THR A 191 -10.40 -12.86 14.91
C THR A 191 -9.35 -11.94 15.53
N GLN A 192 -9.52 -11.57 16.80
CA GLN A 192 -8.56 -10.68 17.48
C GLN A 192 -7.20 -11.34 17.68
N GLU A 193 -7.17 -12.64 18.00
CA GLU A 193 -5.93 -13.42 18.11
C GLU A 193 -5.14 -13.41 16.80
N LEU A 194 -5.81 -13.67 15.67
CA LEU A 194 -5.18 -13.69 14.35
C LEU A 194 -4.65 -12.31 13.97
N LEU A 195 -5.47 -11.26 14.13
CA LEU A 195 -5.08 -9.90 13.77
C LEU A 195 -3.90 -9.43 14.60
N ALA A 196 -3.87 -9.74 15.90
CA ALA A 196 -2.80 -9.38 16.81
C ALA A 196 -1.43 -9.94 16.40
N LYS A 197 -1.38 -11.03 15.61
CA LYS A 197 -0.12 -11.58 15.10
C LYS A 197 0.65 -10.60 14.24
N ASN A 198 -0.02 -9.65 13.58
CA ASN A 198 0.66 -8.56 12.91
C ASN A 198 0.64 -7.30 13.81
N PRO A 199 1.72 -7.01 14.56
CA PRO A 199 1.75 -5.85 15.46
C PRO A 199 1.78 -4.53 14.68
N ARG A 200 2.13 -4.56 13.39
CA ARG A 200 2.16 -3.39 12.52
C ARG A 200 0.78 -2.81 12.28
N TYR A 201 0.67 -1.50 12.46
CA TYR A 201 -0.50 -0.70 12.16
C TYR A 201 -0.12 0.43 11.20
N VAL A 202 -1.01 0.76 10.26
CA VAL A 202 -0.81 1.80 9.27
C VAL A 202 -1.90 2.86 9.45
N PHE A 203 -1.51 4.12 9.39
CA PHE A 203 -2.38 5.28 9.46
C PHE A 203 -2.53 5.89 8.08
N PHE A 204 -3.68 6.48 7.82
CA PHE A 204 -4.03 7.02 6.51
C PHE A 204 -4.32 8.51 6.56
N LYS A 205 -4.38 9.11 5.38
CA LYS A 205 -5.00 10.41 5.15
C LYS A 205 -6.06 10.25 4.06
N GLU A 206 -7.15 10.97 4.20
CA GLU A 206 -8.17 11.06 3.16
C GLU A 206 -7.70 12.02 2.06
N GLU A 207 -7.78 11.55 0.82
CA GLU A 207 -7.61 12.35 -0.39
C GLU A 207 -8.95 12.35 -1.13
N ALA A 208 -9.44 13.54 -1.46
CA ALA A 208 -10.63 13.68 -2.30
C ALA A 208 -10.35 13.07 -3.68
N LEU A 209 -11.29 12.27 -4.18
CA LEU A 209 -11.19 11.67 -5.50
C LEU A 209 -12.15 12.41 -6.44
N ASN A 210 -11.63 13.36 -7.20
CA ASN A 210 -12.39 13.94 -8.32
C ASN A 210 -12.34 12.97 -9.53
N PRO A 211 -13.21 13.13 -10.54
CA PRO A 211 -13.26 12.22 -11.69
C PRO A 211 -11.92 12.07 -12.44
N GLN A 212 -11.11 13.12 -12.51
CA GLN A 212 -9.80 13.09 -13.15
C GLN A 212 -8.79 12.26 -12.33
N ASP A 213 -8.75 12.45 -11.01
CA ASP A 213 -7.88 11.73 -10.08
C ASP A 213 -8.26 10.25 -9.94
N ALA A 214 -9.52 9.92 -10.21
CA ALA A 214 -10.01 8.54 -10.23
C ALA A 214 -9.32 7.68 -11.31
N LEU A 215 -8.75 8.29 -12.35
CA LEU A 215 -8.00 7.54 -13.38
C LEU A 215 -6.55 7.28 -12.96
N LEU A 216 -6.05 7.99 -11.95
CA LEU A 216 -4.68 7.88 -11.46
C LEU A 216 -4.57 6.82 -10.36
N GLY A 217 -3.44 6.12 -10.27
CA GLY A 217 -3.14 5.23 -9.15
C GLY A 217 -2.80 6.01 -7.87
N PRO A 218 -2.65 5.31 -6.73
CA PRO A 218 -2.22 5.94 -5.49
C PRO A 218 -0.81 6.51 -5.63
N LYS A 219 -0.45 7.53 -4.84
CA LYS A 219 0.89 8.08 -4.84
C LYS A 219 1.86 7.12 -4.15
N GLY A 220 2.96 6.78 -4.83
CA GLY A 220 4.04 5.99 -4.25
C GLY A 220 4.99 6.82 -3.38
N ALA A 221 6.05 6.19 -2.87
CA ALA A 221 7.09 6.87 -2.08
C ALA A 221 7.78 8.04 -2.82
N GLN A 222 7.78 8.03 -4.15
CA GLN A 222 8.28 9.15 -4.97
C GLN A 222 7.37 10.40 -4.93
N GLY A 223 6.15 10.28 -4.40
CA GLY A 223 5.15 11.35 -4.32
C GLY A 223 4.31 11.51 -5.59
N VAL A 224 4.48 10.64 -6.59
CA VAL A 224 3.76 10.68 -7.88
C VAL A 224 2.79 9.50 -7.99
N PRO A 225 1.69 9.64 -8.75
CA PRO A 225 0.76 8.54 -9.00
C PRO A 225 1.42 7.32 -9.64
N LEU A 226 1.12 6.15 -9.10
CA LEU A 226 1.56 4.88 -9.66
C LEU A 226 0.78 4.54 -10.93
N THR A 227 1.46 3.94 -11.90
CA THR A 227 0.85 3.46 -13.15
C THR A 227 0.72 1.94 -13.10
N ALA A 228 -0.50 1.43 -13.28
CA ALA A 228 -0.78 0.00 -13.25
C ALA A 228 0.15 -0.80 -14.17
N GLY A 229 0.77 -1.86 -13.63
CA GLY A 229 1.72 -2.72 -14.34
C GLY A 229 3.04 -2.06 -14.78
N ARG A 230 3.28 -0.78 -14.42
CA ARG A 230 4.45 0.01 -14.86
C ARG A 230 5.16 0.72 -13.69
N SER A 231 4.73 0.47 -12.46
CA SER A 231 5.35 0.97 -11.25
C SER A 231 5.63 -0.20 -10.31
N ILE A 232 6.80 -0.18 -9.67
CA ILE A 232 7.21 -1.19 -8.69
C ILE A 232 7.68 -0.50 -7.42
N ALA A 233 7.50 -1.17 -6.28
CA ALA A 233 8.14 -0.78 -5.02
C ALA A 233 9.49 -1.51 -4.91
N VAL A 234 10.49 -0.82 -4.36
CA VAL A 234 11.85 -1.33 -4.17
C VAL A 234 12.35 -0.92 -2.80
N ASP A 235 13.38 -1.60 -2.30
CA ASP A 235 14.07 -1.21 -1.07
C ASP A 235 14.67 0.21 -1.21
N GLY A 236 14.42 1.07 -0.23
CA GLY A 236 14.91 2.45 -0.22
C GLY A 236 16.44 2.55 -0.20
N SER A 237 17.13 1.56 0.36
CA SER A 237 18.60 1.46 0.29
C SER A 237 19.12 1.23 -1.14
N LEU A 238 18.26 0.72 -2.03
CA LEU A 238 18.55 0.50 -3.45
C LEU A 238 18.00 1.62 -4.35
N ALA A 239 17.41 2.70 -3.78
CA ALA A 239 16.64 3.69 -4.54
C ALA A 239 17.45 4.41 -5.65
N HIS A 240 18.77 4.57 -5.48
CA HIS A 240 19.63 5.13 -6.53
C HIS A 240 19.78 4.18 -7.74
N ALA A 241 19.77 2.87 -7.52
CA ALA A 241 19.81 1.85 -8.57
C ALA A 241 18.41 1.55 -9.17
N ALA A 242 17.35 1.76 -8.39
CA ALA A 242 16.00 1.32 -8.71
C ALA A 242 15.12 2.35 -9.44
N ALA A 243 15.63 3.57 -9.72
CA ALA A 243 14.85 4.62 -10.36
C ALA A 243 14.20 4.19 -11.69
N ARG A 244 14.77 3.19 -12.38
CA ARG A 244 14.31 2.64 -13.66
C ARG A 244 14.61 1.13 -13.76
N ALA A 245 13.83 0.32 -13.06
CA ALA A 245 14.03 -1.13 -13.02
C ALA A 245 13.25 -1.87 -14.13
N ARG A 246 13.84 -2.96 -14.63
CA ARG A 246 13.16 -3.99 -15.42
C ARG A 246 13.18 -5.29 -14.62
N CYS A 247 12.00 -5.82 -14.30
CA CYS A 247 11.86 -7.18 -13.78
C CYS A 247 11.75 -8.14 -14.98
N ALA A 248 12.56 -9.20 -14.99
CA ALA A 248 12.42 -10.31 -15.93
C ALA A 248 11.92 -11.52 -15.14
N GLY A 249 10.78 -12.09 -15.54
CA GLY A 249 10.35 -13.41 -15.09
C GLY A 249 11.01 -14.48 -15.94
N GLY A 250 11.44 -15.57 -15.31
CA GLY A 250 11.78 -16.82 -16.00
C GLY A 250 10.53 -17.59 -16.37
#